data_AF-A0A662CW67-F1
#
_entry.id   AF-A0A662CW67-F1
#
_cell.length_a   1.000
_cell.length_b   1.000
_cell.length_c   1.000
_cell.angle_alpha   90.00
_cell.angle_beta   90.00
_cell.angle_gamma   90.00
#
_symmetry.space_group_name_H-M   'P 1'
#
loop_
_entity.id
_entity.type
_entity.pdbx_description
1 polymer ?
#
loop_
_entity_poly.entity_id
_entity_poly.type
_entity_poly.pdbx_seq_one_letter_code
_entity_poly.pdbx_strand_id
1 'polypeptide(L)'
;MKKITIDHLPRVEGNGGITALIDGQTVAEVKFYINEGPRLIERLVIGRTPEEDVSLTPRICAICTVSHKLAAVRAMENALQLTVPSKTNLLRELMHMGEMIESHSLHIYYLALPDYLGYPNAIAMASEYEFEVKIALEMKNFANHIMKVINGRFVHGENTVIGGFGKWPSRDELLWIKSRAIQFMPFVLKTVDLFCTLNYPDIPEAETLYACCLPPDDKFGFWGEEILVSNGDHLFRDDYRQLTNEFVVPHSYARRSRYQGQPYSVGALARINNLGERLESEAGRMFRKYFNEHWKKNPLYNNAAQALEILYCFERIPQLVDEILETDDFPEIVPYEAREGKGTGLVEAPRGLLIHHYALEDGLVKEADIITPTAQNAEDIERYGVIAAQTLLDQGKEEAIRDRLDILVRAYDPCISCSVHLAEVRKVEDNNWQKRLQEIKSQKSPLFIGIGNPNEGDDAAGPVLIASLKELGYPALLASELKEKELPQRLNSEEILIFVDAVNAGKKPGEIVLIPLLSVLHSSTLSHRFIPFIPHQMSYSQLKNSYVLGIQPKQLKHRSQLSAEVR
;
A
#
# COMPACT_ATOMS: atom_id res chain seq x y z
N MET A 1 -17.73 -14.43 17.76
CA MET A 1 -16.46 -13.90 17.20
C MET A 1 -15.23 -14.42 17.95
N LYS A 2 -14.43 -15.25 17.28
CA LYS A 2 -13.08 -15.67 17.67
C LYS A 2 -12.07 -14.70 17.05
N LYS A 3 -10.98 -14.43 17.76
CA LYS A 3 -9.94 -13.49 17.32
C LYS A 3 -8.60 -14.23 17.23
N ILE A 4 -8.01 -14.27 16.04
CA ILE A 4 -6.63 -14.74 15.82
C ILE A 4 -5.76 -13.51 15.69
N THR A 5 -4.72 -13.40 16.53
CA THR A 5 -3.87 -12.20 16.60
C THR A 5 -2.41 -12.56 16.56
N ILE A 6 -1.65 -11.80 15.78
CA ILE A 6 -0.19 -11.71 15.84
C ILE A 6 0.11 -10.28 16.28
N ASP A 7 0.30 -10.07 17.58
CA ASP A 7 0.48 -8.73 18.17
C ASP A 7 1.79 -8.07 17.74
N HIS A 8 2.81 -8.89 17.55
CA HIS A 8 4.12 -8.47 17.09
C HIS A 8 4.57 -9.45 16.01
N LEU A 9 4.68 -8.96 14.78
CA LEU A 9 5.23 -9.72 13.67
C LEU A 9 6.74 -9.85 13.87
N PRO A 10 7.28 -11.07 14.06
CA PRO A 10 8.72 -11.26 14.10
C PRO A 10 9.28 -11.25 12.68
N ARG A 11 10.57 -10.93 12.54
CA ARG A 11 11.29 -10.93 11.25
C ARG A 11 10.69 -9.98 10.21
N VAL A 12 10.19 -8.84 10.67
CA VAL A 12 9.88 -7.67 9.84
C VAL A 12 10.57 -6.45 10.46
N GLU A 13 10.74 -5.40 9.68
CA GLU A 13 11.29 -4.15 10.19
C GLU A 13 10.16 -3.34 10.85
N GLY A 14 10.41 -2.82 12.07
CA GLY A 14 9.50 -1.97 12.86
C GLY A 14 8.46 -2.74 13.70
N ASN A 15 7.46 -2.04 14.24
CA ASN A 15 6.48 -2.62 15.19
C ASN A 15 5.03 -2.58 14.71
N GLY A 16 4.48 -3.75 14.39
CA GLY A 16 3.10 -3.92 13.96
C GLY A 16 2.65 -5.38 14.03
N GLY A 17 1.39 -5.58 13.68
CA GLY A 17 0.73 -6.86 13.83
C GLY A 17 -0.40 -7.06 12.82
N ILE A 18 -0.97 -8.25 12.83
CA ILE A 18 -2.14 -8.59 12.01
C ILE A 18 -3.17 -9.34 12.87
N THR A 19 -4.44 -9.02 12.68
CA THR A 19 -5.56 -9.65 13.38
C THR A 19 -6.57 -10.15 12.38
N ALA A 20 -7.07 -11.37 12.58
CA ALA A 20 -8.26 -11.89 11.90
C ALA A 20 -9.40 -12.05 12.91
N LEU A 21 -10.58 -11.51 12.59
CA LEU A 21 -11.82 -11.75 13.33
C LEU A 21 -12.68 -12.74 12.57
N ILE A 22 -13.05 -13.83 13.24
CA ILE A 22 -13.84 -14.93 12.68
C ILE A 22 -15.16 -15.00 13.41
N ASP A 23 -16.27 -15.01 12.68
CA ASP A 23 -17.61 -15.21 13.22
C ASP A 23 -18.24 -16.48 12.63
N GLY A 24 -18.27 -17.55 13.41
CA GLY A 24 -18.70 -18.87 12.93
C GLY A 24 -17.78 -19.37 11.82
N GLN A 25 -18.33 -19.53 10.60
CA GLN A 25 -17.62 -20.01 9.40
C GLN A 25 -17.24 -18.87 8.45
N THR A 26 -17.24 -17.62 8.92
CA THR A 26 -16.95 -16.46 8.09
C THR A 26 -15.87 -15.60 8.74
N VAL A 27 -14.87 -15.20 7.95
CA VAL A 27 -13.89 -14.19 8.33
C VAL A 27 -14.53 -12.82 8.15
N ALA A 28 -14.80 -12.14 9.27
CA ALA A 28 -15.45 -10.84 9.29
C ALA A 28 -14.51 -9.72 8.80
N GLU A 29 -13.26 -9.76 9.25
CA GLU A 29 -12.22 -8.81 8.83
C GLU A 29 -10.81 -9.34 9.13
N VAL A 30 -9.84 -8.87 8.34
CA VAL A 30 -8.42 -8.94 8.68
C VAL A 30 -7.86 -7.53 8.70
N LYS A 31 -7.15 -7.18 9.77
CA LYS A 31 -6.57 -5.86 10.00
C LYS A 31 -5.07 -5.98 10.17
N PHE A 32 -4.32 -5.36 9.28
CA PHE A 32 -2.89 -5.13 9.41
C PHE A 32 -2.72 -3.78 10.08
N TYR A 33 -2.00 -3.72 11.19
CA TYR A 33 -1.86 -2.49 11.96
C TYR A 33 -0.41 -2.21 12.30
N ILE A 34 -0.10 -0.93 12.30
CA ILE A 34 1.20 -0.39 12.58
C ILE A 34 1.06 0.52 13.79
N ASN A 35 1.74 0.13 14.88
CA ASN A 35 1.64 0.78 16.19
C ASN A 35 2.81 1.72 16.46
N GLU A 36 3.75 1.83 15.51
CA GLU A 36 4.88 2.73 15.61
C GLU A 36 4.43 4.19 15.51
N GLY A 37 4.98 5.05 16.38
CA GLY A 37 4.60 6.47 16.41
C GLY A 37 5.02 7.18 15.12
N PRO A 38 4.23 8.14 14.62
CA PRO A 38 4.60 8.90 13.44
C PRO A 38 5.90 9.66 13.70
N ARG A 39 6.89 9.50 12.80
CA ARG A 39 8.20 10.17 12.90
C ARG A 39 8.15 11.64 12.49
N LEU A 40 7.04 12.05 11.87
CA LEU A 40 6.73 13.43 11.50
C LEU A 40 7.78 14.07 10.55
N ILE A 41 8.45 13.26 9.72
CA ILE A 41 9.48 13.77 8.80
C ILE A 41 8.92 14.83 7.85
N GLU A 42 7.73 14.60 7.27
CA GLU A 42 7.04 15.59 6.42
C GLU A 42 6.83 16.94 7.11
N ARG A 43 6.64 16.95 8.44
CA ARG A 43 6.53 18.19 9.22
C ARG A 43 7.88 18.76 9.62
N LEU A 44 8.85 17.89 9.91
CA LEU A 44 10.20 18.28 10.35
C LEU A 44 10.94 19.07 9.26
N VAL A 45 10.65 18.78 8.00
CA VAL A 45 11.30 19.37 6.84
C VAL A 45 10.66 20.71 6.44
N ILE A 46 9.46 21.03 6.91
CA ILE A 46 8.85 22.34 6.64
C ILE A 46 9.71 23.47 7.23
N GLY A 47 10.00 24.47 6.41
CA GLY A 47 10.87 25.60 6.74
C GLY A 47 12.36 25.29 6.69
N ARG A 48 12.75 24.08 6.23
CA ARG A 48 14.15 23.69 5.99
C ARG A 48 14.57 24.03 4.58
N THR A 49 15.88 24.12 4.35
CA THR A 49 16.42 24.23 3.01
C THR A 49 16.34 22.89 2.26
N PRO A 50 16.39 22.87 0.91
CA PRO A 50 16.44 21.63 0.13
C PRO A 50 17.58 20.69 0.55
N GLU A 51 18.75 21.23 0.91
CA GLU A 51 19.90 20.46 1.37
C GLU A 51 19.65 19.79 2.72
N GLU A 52 19.05 20.54 3.66
CA GLU A 52 18.67 20.00 4.97
C GLU A 52 17.65 18.85 4.81
N ASP A 53 16.64 18.99 3.95
CA ASP A 53 15.65 17.94 3.69
C ASP A 53 16.30 16.68 3.09
N VAL A 54 17.17 16.83 2.10
CA VAL A 54 17.94 15.73 1.51
C VAL A 54 18.83 15.03 2.54
N SER A 55 19.26 15.70 3.59
CA SER A 55 19.96 15.06 4.72
C SER A 55 18.99 14.48 5.77
N LEU A 56 17.81 15.04 5.98
CA LEU A 56 16.87 14.57 7.01
C LEU A 56 16.08 13.33 6.57
N THR A 57 15.58 13.33 5.35
CA THR A 57 14.66 12.29 4.83
C THR A 57 15.21 10.86 4.85
N PRO A 58 16.51 10.58 4.65
CA PRO A 58 17.02 9.22 4.78
C PRO A 58 16.83 8.63 6.18
N ARG A 59 16.59 9.43 7.22
CA ARG A 59 16.33 8.96 8.60
C ARG A 59 14.95 8.33 8.75
N ILE A 60 14.11 8.36 7.70
CA ILE A 60 12.87 7.58 7.65
C ILE A 60 13.17 6.09 7.82
N CYS A 61 14.25 5.57 7.25
CA CYS A 61 14.63 4.17 7.44
C CYS A 61 16.11 3.92 7.18
N ALA A 62 16.73 3.10 8.03
CA ALA A 62 18.13 2.71 7.91
C ALA A 62 18.39 1.64 6.84
N ILE A 63 17.35 0.95 6.35
CA ILE A 63 17.47 -0.07 5.29
C ILE A 63 17.33 0.59 3.91
N CYS A 64 16.21 1.27 3.63
CA CYS A 64 15.98 1.95 2.33
C CYS A 64 16.47 3.42 2.33
N THR A 65 17.62 3.67 2.96
CA THR A 65 18.19 5.01 3.14
C THR A 65 18.60 5.69 1.83
N VAL A 66 19.12 4.93 0.86
CA VAL A 66 19.49 5.38 -0.49
C VAL A 66 18.24 5.69 -1.30
N SER A 67 17.21 4.83 -1.27
CA SER A 67 15.93 5.11 -1.94
C SER A 67 15.34 6.45 -1.50
N HIS A 68 15.26 6.70 -0.19
CA HIS A 68 14.77 7.98 0.34
C HIS A 68 15.65 9.16 -0.09
N LYS A 69 16.99 8.99 -0.04
CA LYS A 69 17.93 10.02 -0.50
C LYS A 69 17.71 10.35 -1.98
N LEU A 70 17.58 9.34 -2.83
CA LEU A 70 17.40 9.50 -4.27
C LEU A 70 16.03 10.08 -4.60
N ALA A 71 14.97 9.65 -3.94
CA ALA A 71 13.63 10.21 -4.12
C ALA A 71 13.61 11.70 -3.74
N ALA A 72 14.19 12.06 -2.59
CA ALA A 72 14.29 13.46 -2.16
C ALA A 72 15.14 14.31 -3.12
N VAL A 73 16.33 13.84 -3.50
CA VAL A 73 17.21 14.56 -4.44
C VAL A 73 16.52 14.76 -5.79
N ARG A 74 15.90 13.72 -6.35
CA ARG A 74 15.18 13.83 -7.64
C ARG A 74 14.01 14.80 -7.54
N ALA A 75 13.25 14.77 -6.45
CA ALA A 75 12.15 15.68 -6.22
C ALA A 75 12.62 17.15 -6.13
N MET A 76 13.71 17.41 -5.41
CA MET A 76 14.33 18.74 -5.31
C MET A 76 14.90 19.21 -6.64
N GLU A 77 15.58 18.35 -7.38
CA GLU A 77 16.09 18.66 -8.73
C GLU A 77 14.96 18.99 -9.70
N ASN A 78 13.84 18.25 -9.63
CA ASN A 78 12.64 18.56 -10.41
C ASN A 78 12.02 19.89 -9.99
N ALA A 79 11.93 20.18 -8.69
CA ALA A 79 11.40 21.45 -8.18
C ALA A 79 12.26 22.65 -8.61
N LEU A 80 13.57 22.47 -8.62
CA LEU A 80 14.54 23.48 -9.02
C LEU A 80 14.79 23.50 -10.54
N GLN A 81 14.15 22.62 -11.31
CA GLN A 81 14.35 22.44 -12.75
C GLN A 81 15.83 22.22 -13.13
N LEU A 82 16.52 21.44 -12.32
CA LEU A 82 17.92 21.09 -12.48
C LEU A 82 18.05 19.87 -13.40
N THR A 83 18.97 19.91 -14.35
CA THR A 83 19.38 18.73 -15.12
C THR A 83 20.78 18.32 -14.71
N VAL A 84 20.93 17.07 -14.27
CA VAL A 84 22.24 16.52 -13.89
C VAL A 84 22.90 15.76 -15.04
N PRO A 85 24.24 15.71 -15.11
CA PRO A 85 24.96 14.91 -16.10
C PRO A 85 24.58 13.43 -16.05
N SER A 86 24.59 12.75 -17.20
CA SER A 86 24.27 11.32 -17.31
C SER A 86 25.10 10.46 -16.36
N LYS A 87 26.40 10.75 -16.26
CA LYS A 87 27.34 10.07 -15.37
C LYS A 87 26.95 10.12 -13.89
N THR A 88 26.33 11.21 -13.45
CA THR A 88 25.77 11.35 -12.10
C THR A 88 24.64 10.34 -11.89
N ASN A 89 23.74 10.18 -12.86
CA ASN A 89 22.66 9.20 -12.79
C ASN A 89 23.18 7.76 -12.80
N LEU A 90 24.22 7.46 -13.58
CA LEU A 90 24.85 6.13 -13.57
C LEU A 90 25.41 5.78 -12.19
N LEU A 91 26.06 6.73 -11.53
CA LEU A 91 26.61 6.51 -10.19
C LEU A 91 25.50 6.38 -9.13
N ARG A 92 24.40 7.13 -9.27
CA ARG A 92 23.19 6.98 -8.44
C ARG A 92 22.55 5.60 -8.62
N GLU A 93 22.46 5.12 -9.85
CA GLU A 93 21.96 3.79 -10.17
C GLU A 93 22.84 2.72 -9.53
N LEU A 94 24.16 2.81 -9.67
CA LEU A 94 25.10 1.87 -9.04
C LEU A 94 24.95 1.82 -7.52
N MET A 95 24.80 2.99 -6.87
CA MET A 95 24.53 3.07 -5.43
C MET A 95 23.20 2.40 -5.05
N HIS A 96 22.16 2.63 -5.86
CA HIS A 96 20.84 2.05 -5.64
C HIS A 96 20.83 0.52 -5.78
N MET A 97 21.56 -0.03 -6.76
CA MET A 97 21.76 -1.48 -6.91
C MET A 97 22.36 -2.10 -5.64
N GLY A 98 23.26 -1.38 -4.98
CA GLY A 98 23.78 -1.75 -3.66
C GLY A 98 22.64 -1.93 -2.65
N GLU A 99 21.78 -0.94 -2.48
CA GLU A 99 20.64 -1.05 -1.55
C GLU A 99 19.66 -2.18 -1.92
N MET A 100 19.37 -2.35 -3.22
CA MET A 100 18.50 -3.43 -3.70
C MET A 100 19.05 -4.81 -3.32
N ILE A 101 20.34 -5.06 -3.55
CA ILE A 101 20.99 -6.33 -3.17
C ILE A 101 21.01 -6.49 -1.64
N GLU A 102 21.35 -5.44 -0.90
CA GLU A 102 21.45 -5.47 0.56
C GLU A 102 20.11 -5.82 1.20
N SER A 103 19.04 -5.11 0.82
CA SER A 103 17.70 -5.32 1.36
C SER A 103 17.12 -6.66 0.93
N HIS A 104 17.19 -7.01 -0.37
CA HIS A 104 16.60 -8.26 -0.85
C HIS A 104 17.30 -9.48 -0.29
N SER A 105 18.64 -9.50 -0.26
CA SER A 105 19.39 -10.64 0.27
C SER A 105 19.13 -10.84 1.76
N LEU A 106 19.00 -9.76 2.54
CA LEU A 106 18.57 -9.81 3.93
C LEU A 106 17.15 -10.38 4.03
N HIS A 107 16.20 -9.84 3.29
CA HIS A 107 14.80 -10.24 3.37
C HIS A 107 14.60 -11.72 3.02
N ILE A 108 14.98 -12.12 1.80
CA ILE A 108 14.62 -13.45 1.30
C ILE A 108 15.32 -14.56 2.10
N TYR A 109 16.58 -14.38 2.51
CA TYR A 109 17.31 -15.43 3.24
C TYR A 109 17.10 -15.42 4.74
N TYR A 110 17.10 -14.24 5.38
CA TYR A 110 17.05 -14.17 6.85
C TYR A 110 15.62 -14.11 7.39
N LEU A 111 14.71 -13.50 6.63
CA LEU A 111 13.36 -13.22 7.10
C LEU A 111 12.36 -14.23 6.55
N ALA A 112 12.40 -14.49 5.24
CA ALA A 112 11.38 -15.32 4.57
C ALA A 112 11.75 -16.81 4.43
N LEU A 113 12.96 -17.16 3.98
CA LEU A 113 13.36 -18.56 3.72
C LEU A 113 13.14 -19.51 4.91
N PRO A 114 13.38 -19.11 6.18
CA PRO A 114 13.12 -20.01 7.31
C PRO A 114 11.66 -20.49 7.37
N ASP A 115 10.69 -19.71 6.89
CA ASP A 115 9.28 -20.12 6.87
C ASP A 115 9.02 -21.28 5.92
N TYR A 116 9.62 -21.24 4.74
CA TYR A 116 9.44 -22.27 3.71
C TYR A 116 10.22 -23.54 4.03
N LEU A 117 11.27 -23.45 4.84
CA LEU A 117 12.09 -24.58 5.28
C LEU A 117 11.69 -25.11 6.66
N GLY A 118 10.73 -24.48 7.35
CA GLY A 118 10.23 -24.94 8.66
C GLY A 118 11.16 -24.61 9.85
N TYR A 119 11.98 -23.57 9.74
CA TYR A 119 12.86 -23.09 10.82
C TYR A 119 12.29 -21.85 11.51
N PRO A 120 12.52 -21.68 12.82
CA PRO A 120 12.03 -20.51 13.55
C PRO A 120 12.76 -19.21 13.16
N ASN A 121 14.00 -19.30 12.68
CA ASN A 121 14.84 -18.18 12.23
C ASN A 121 16.06 -18.68 11.46
N ALA A 122 16.78 -17.77 10.82
CA ALA A 122 17.98 -18.06 10.03
C ALA A 122 19.15 -18.63 10.84
N ILE A 123 19.26 -18.34 12.14
CA ILE A 123 20.33 -18.87 13.00
C ILE A 123 20.11 -20.36 13.23
N ALA A 124 18.88 -20.77 13.53
CA ALA A 124 18.51 -22.18 13.63
C ALA A 124 18.68 -22.89 12.28
N MET A 125 18.29 -22.24 11.18
CA MET A 125 18.45 -22.74 9.81
C MET A 125 19.93 -22.99 9.44
N ALA A 126 20.86 -22.21 10.00
CA ALA A 126 22.29 -22.30 9.68
C ALA A 126 22.95 -23.63 10.06
N SER A 127 22.34 -24.45 10.94
CA SER A 127 22.88 -25.79 11.25
C SER A 127 22.82 -26.76 10.07
N GLU A 128 21.90 -26.54 9.13
CA GLU A 128 21.70 -27.39 7.95
C GLU A 128 21.95 -26.64 6.63
N TYR A 129 21.66 -25.33 6.61
CA TYR A 129 21.79 -24.45 5.43
C TYR A 129 22.85 -23.35 5.66
N GLU A 130 24.01 -23.75 6.18
CA GLU A 130 25.12 -22.84 6.50
C GLU A 130 25.57 -22.01 5.29
N PHE A 131 25.57 -22.64 4.11
CA PHE A 131 26.02 -22.02 2.86
C PHE A 131 25.11 -20.88 2.42
N GLU A 132 23.80 -21.10 2.44
CA GLU A 132 22.76 -20.13 2.09
C GLU A 132 22.83 -18.90 3.01
N VAL A 133 22.94 -19.15 4.33
CA VAL A 133 23.04 -18.11 5.36
C VAL A 133 24.31 -17.27 5.18
N LYS A 134 25.44 -17.90 4.85
CA LYS A 134 26.72 -17.19 4.61
C LYS A 134 26.71 -16.39 3.31
N ILE A 135 26.19 -16.95 2.21
CA ILE A 135 26.11 -16.24 0.92
C ILE A 135 25.27 -14.97 1.05
N ALA A 136 24.15 -15.04 1.76
CA ALA A 136 23.34 -13.86 2.03
C ALA A 136 24.13 -12.75 2.76
N LEU A 137 24.93 -13.09 3.76
CA LEU A 137 25.80 -12.12 4.44
C LEU A 137 26.89 -11.56 3.54
N GLU A 138 27.49 -12.40 2.69
CA GLU A 138 28.52 -11.96 1.74
C GLU A 138 27.94 -11.01 0.69
N MET A 139 26.75 -11.30 0.15
CA MET A 139 26.04 -10.39 -0.76
C MET A 139 25.69 -9.08 -0.05
N LYS A 140 25.15 -9.14 1.16
CA LYS A 140 24.86 -7.97 1.98
C LYS A 140 26.11 -7.12 2.27
N ASN A 141 27.24 -7.76 2.58
CA ASN A 141 28.49 -7.05 2.86
C ASN A 141 29.06 -6.38 1.60
N PHE A 142 29.00 -7.08 0.46
CA PHE A 142 29.37 -6.50 -0.84
C PHE A 142 28.49 -5.29 -1.19
N ALA A 143 27.19 -5.42 -1.02
CA ALA A 143 26.23 -4.35 -1.24
C ALA A 143 26.44 -3.14 -0.32
N ASN A 144 26.67 -3.38 0.98
CA ASN A 144 27.09 -2.34 1.93
C ASN A 144 28.37 -1.63 1.48
N HIS A 145 29.34 -2.36 0.90
CA HIS A 145 30.56 -1.75 0.40
C HIS A 145 30.27 -0.78 -0.76
N ILE A 146 29.43 -1.17 -1.72
CA ILE A 146 29.00 -0.27 -2.83
C ILE A 146 28.41 1.02 -2.25
N MET A 147 27.43 0.89 -1.34
CA MET A 147 26.80 2.05 -0.71
C MET A 147 27.80 2.91 0.06
N LYS A 148 28.74 2.30 0.78
CA LYS A 148 29.77 3.02 1.53
C LYS A 148 30.72 3.79 0.62
N VAL A 149 31.18 3.18 -0.47
CA VAL A 149 32.09 3.82 -1.44
C VAL A 149 31.43 5.03 -2.09
N ILE A 150 30.17 4.89 -2.49
CA ILE A 150 29.48 5.91 -3.29
C ILE A 150 28.79 6.96 -2.41
N ASN A 151 28.14 6.55 -1.32
CA ASN A 151 27.39 7.44 -0.45
C ASN A 151 28.22 7.94 0.76
N GLY A 152 29.45 7.46 0.92
CA GLY A 152 30.33 7.72 2.07
C GLY A 152 30.03 6.85 3.31
N ARG A 153 28.77 6.43 3.48
CA ARG A 153 28.33 5.48 4.51
C ARG A 153 27.30 4.53 3.91
N PHE A 154 27.28 3.30 4.38
CA PHE A 154 26.27 2.33 3.96
C PHE A 154 24.89 2.61 4.59
N VAL A 155 24.84 3.29 5.75
CA VAL A 155 23.62 3.84 6.34
C VAL A 155 23.73 5.35 6.44
N HIS A 156 22.70 6.07 5.94
CA HIS A 156 22.58 7.53 6.05
C HIS A 156 23.83 8.29 5.58
N GLY A 157 24.35 7.91 4.42
CA GLY A 157 25.45 8.62 3.77
C GLY A 157 25.04 10.01 3.27
N GLU A 158 26.00 10.93 3.24
CA GLU A 158 25.79 12.34 2.88
C GLU A 158 26.50 12.74 1.59
N ASN A 159 27.18 11.80 0.92
CA ASN A 159 27.96 12.15 -0.26
C ASN A 159 27.08 12.50 -1.47
N THR A 160 25.89 11.88 -1.57
CA THR A 160 24.89 12.22 -2.59
C THR A 160 24.22 13.54 -2.22
N VAL A 161 24.26 14.52 -3.13
CA VAL A 161 23.68 15.86 -2.91
C VAL A 161 22.84 16.27 -4.13
N ILE A 162 22.10 17.37 -3.99
CA ILE A 162 21.41 18.01 -5.12
C ILE A 162 22.47 18.43 -6.14
N GLY A 163 22.27 18.09 -7.40
CA GLY A 163 23.17 18.45 -8.49
C GLY A 163 24.40 17.55 -8.67
N GLY A 164 24.66 16.59 -7.78
CA GLY A 164 25.83 15.71 -7.94
C GLY A 164 26.25 14.91 -6.71
N PHE A 165 27.56 14.75 -6.56
CA PHE A 165 28.21 14.07 -5.44
C PHE A 165 29.32 14.94 -4.86
N GLY A 166 29.50 14.89 -3.54
CA GLY A 166 30.60 15.59 -2.86
C GLY A 166 31.98 15.03 -3.23
N LYS A 167 32.07 13.70 -3.42
CA LYS A 167 33.29 13.00 -3.83
C LYS A 167 32.96 11.85 -4.77
N TRP A 168 33.71 11.70 -5.84
CA TRP A 168 33.63 10.55 -6.74
C TRP A 168 34.49 9.37 -6.25
N PRO A 169 34.06 8.12 -6.47
CA PRO A 169 34.88 6.95 -6.17
C PRO A 169 36.10 6.88 -7.10
N SER A 170 37.17 6.26 -6.63
CA SER A 170 38.35 6.00 -7.45
C SER A 170 38.09 4.91 -8.49
N ARG A 171 38.90 4.91 -9.55
CA ARG A 171 38.86 3.87 -10.59
C ARG A 171 39.07 2.47 -10.01
N ASP A 172 39.99 2.32 -9.06
CA ASP A 172 40.28 1.02 -8.43
C ASP A 172 39.09 0.50 -7.61
N GLU A 173 38.38 1.37 -6.90
CA GLU A 173 37.16 1.00 -6.17
C GLU A 173 36.06 0.53 -7.13
N LEU A 174 35.86 1.24 -8.25
CA LEU A 174 34.89 0.85 -9.28
C LEU A 174 35.25 -0.50 -9.93
N LEU A 175 36.51 -0.70 -10.30
CA LEU A 175 36.99 -1.96 -10.89
C LEU A 175 36.89 -3.13 -9.90
N TRP A 176 37.11 -2.88 -8.60
CA TRP A 176 36.89 -3.87 -7.56
C TRP A 176 35.41 -4.27 -7.48
N ILE A 177 34.49 -3.30 -7.47
CA ILE A 177 33.04 -3.55 -7.46
C ILE A 177 32.64 -4.42 -8.65
N LYS A 178 33.07 -4.05 -9.87
CA LYS A 178 32.81 -4.81 -11.10
C LYS A 178 33.33 -6.25 -10.98
N SER A 179 34.59 -6.41 -10.61
CA SER A 179 35.23 -7.74 -10.53
C SER A 179 34.54 -8.63 -9.50
N ARG A 180 34.15 -8.04 -8.36
CA ARG A 180 33.46 -8.76 -7.29
C ARG A 180 32.04 -9.16 -7.68
N ALA A 181 31.29 -8.30 -8.37
CA ALA A 181 29.97 -8.63 -8.91
C ALA A 181 30.02 -9.86 -9.84
N ILE A 182 31.00 -9.90 -10.75
CA ILE A 182 31.19 -11.03 -11.67
C ILE A 182 31.48 -12.34 -10.90
N GLN A 183 32.28 -12.28 -9.83
CA GLN A 183 32.58 -13.45 -9.00
C GLN A 183 31.36 -14.01 -8.26
N PHE A 184 30.38 -13.17 -7.94
CA PHE A 184 29.15 -13.60 -7.25
C PHE A 184 28.16 -14.33 -8.16
N MET A 185 28.24 -14.14 -9.49
CA MET A 185 27.24 -14.66 -10.44
C MET A 185 26.86 -16.14 -10.26
N PRO A 186 27.78 -17.10 -10.05
CA PRO A 186 27.40 -18.49 -9.83
C PRO A 186 26.53 -18.71 -8.59
N PHE A 187 26.71 -17.89 -7.55
CA PHE A 187 25.91 -17.95 -6.34
C PHE A 187 24.55 -17.28 -6.54
N VAL A 188 24.51 -16.16 -7.25
CA VAL A 188 23.26 -15.44 -7.55
C VAL A 188 22.33 -16.28 -8.42
N LEU A 189 22.86 -17.02 -9.40
CA LEU A 189 22.06 -17.97 -10.19
C LEU A 189 21.46 -19.07 -9.30
N LYS A 190 22.21 -19.58 -8.32
CA LYS A 190 21.69 -20.53 -7.32
C LYS A 190 20.63 -19.90 -6.42
N THR A 191 20.77 -18.62 -6.06
CA THR A 191 19.74 -17.88 -5.33
C THR A 191 18.43 -17.88 -6.12
N VAL A 192 18.48 -17.54 -7.40
CA VAL A 192 17.28 -17.55 -8.27
C VAL A 192 16.68 -18.95 -8.37
N ASP A 193 17.50 -19.97 -8.65
CA ASP A 193 17.01 -21.35 -8.73
C ASP A 193 16.34 -21.78 -7.41
N LEU A 194 16.97 -21.51 -6.25
CA LEU A 194 16.40 -21.80 -4.93
C LEU A 194 15.03 -21.15 -4.74
N PHE A 195 14.94 -19.83 -4.84
CA PHE A 195 13.70 -19.10 -4.56
C PHE A 195 12.61 -19.31 -5.60
N CYS A 196 12.93 -19.58 -6.86
CA CYS A 196 11.93 -19.86 -7.88
C CYS A 196 11.40 -21.32 -7.84
N THR A 197 12.07 -22.21 -7.09
CA THR A 197 11.67 -23.62 -6.93
C THR A 197 11.15 -23.95 -5.54
N LEU A 198 11.09 -22.98 -4.64
CA LEU A 198 10.45 -23.15 -3.34
C LEU A 198 9.00 -23.58 -3.52
N ASN A 199 8.53 -24.42 -2.60
CA ASN A 199 7.14 -24.84 -2.53
C ASN A 199 6.29 -23.72 -1.91
N TYR A 200 6.01 -22.67 -2.69
CA TYR A 200 5.06 -21.64 -2.30
C TYR A 200 3.68 -22.27 -2.17
N PRO A 201 2.96 -22.05 -1.06
CA PRO A 201 1.64 -22.60 -0.98
C PRO A 201 0.65 -21.75 -1.80
N ASP A 202 -0.31 -22.41 -2.42
CA ASP A 202 -1.27 -21.80 -3.35
C ASP A 202 -2.17 -20.74 -2.71
N ILE A 203 -2.25 -20.65 -1.38
CA ILE A 203 -3.15 -19.72 -0.69
C ILE A 203 -2.33 -18.52 -0.17
N PRO A 204 -2.72 -17.26 -0.41
CA PRO A 204 -3.89 -16.83 -1.19
C PRO A 204 -3.57 -16.57 -2.67
N GLU A 205 -4.58 -16.74 -3.54
CA GLU A 205 -4.54 -16.23 -4.91
C GLU A 205 -5.74 -15.32 -5.19
N ALA A 206 -5.48 -14.18 -5.83
CA ALA A 206 -6.51 -13.30 -6.37
C ALA A 206 -5.92 -12.39 -7.44
N GLU A 207 -6.74 -11.87 -8.36
CA GLU A 207 -6.29 -10.79 -9.23
C GLU A 207 -5.99 -9.53 -8.39
N THR A 208 -4.97 -8.79 -8.79
CA THR A 208 -4.61 -7.47 -8.24
C THR A 208 -4.01 -6.58 -9.32
N LEU A 209 -3.95 -5.28 -9.04
CA LEU A 209 -3.22 -4.33 -9.87
C LEU A 209 -1.80 -4.20 -9.35
N TYR A 210 -0.84 -4.09 -10.26
CA TYR A 210 0.57 -3.86 -9.92
C TYR A 210 1.01 -2.48 -10.40
N ALA A 211 1.67 -1.71 -9.54
CA ALA A 211 2.23 -0.41 -9.91
C ALA A 211 3.75 -0.36 -9.66
N CYS A 212 4.47 0.27 -10.59
CA CYS A 212 5.90 0.56 -10.44
C CYS A 212 6.30 1.79 -11.27
N CYS A 213 7.49 2.33 -11.04
CA CYS A 213 8.12 3.29 -11.94
C CYS A 213 8.24 2.69 -13.34
N LEU A 214 8.07 3.52 -14.36
CA LEU A 214 8.43 3.21 -15.73
C LEU A 214 9.85 3.74 -16.01
N PRO A 215 10.84 2.87 -16.16
CA PRO A 215 12.20 3.29 -16.46
C PRO A 215 12.31 3.89 -17.88
N PRO A 216 13.28 4.78 -18.11
CA PRO A 216 13.53 5.32 -19.44
C PRO A 216 13.97 4.21 -20.42
N ASP A 217 13.86 4.52 -21.72
CA ASP A 217 14.36 3.68 -22.83
C ASP A 217 13.78 2.27 -22.92
N ASP A 218 12.57 2.05 -22.38
CA ASP A 218 11.86 0.77 -22.41
C ASP A 218 12.63 -0.40 -21.75
N LYS A 219 13.48 -0.08 -20.77
CA LYS A 219 14.30 -1.06 -20.03
C LYS A 219 13.67 -1.46 -18.70
N PHE A 220 14.21 -2.51 -18.09
CA PHE A 220 14.03 -2.78 -16.66
C PHE A 220 14.93 -1.85 -15.84
N GLY A 221 14.46 -1.36 -14.70
CA GLY A 221 15.18 -0.40 -13.87
C GLY A 221 14.38 0.00 -12.62
N PHE A 222 15.00 0.82 -11.77
CA PHE A 222 14.49 1.15 -10.44
C PHE A 222 14.17 2.63 -10.22
N TRP A 223 13.97 3.40 -11.28
CA TRP A 223 13.55 4.80 -11.21
C TRP A 223 12.92 5.20 -12.53
N GLY A 224 12.14 6.29 -12.53
CA GLY A 224 11.48 6.80 -13.73
C GLY A 224 10.86 8.18 -13.53
N GLU A 225 10.18 8.66 -14.56
CA GLU A 225 9.37 9.90 -14.52
C GLU A 225 7.86 9.63 -14.61
N GLU A 226 7.48 8.39 -14.93
CA GLU A 226 6.11 7.92 -14.98
C GLU A 226 5.95 6.69 -14.08
N ILE A 227 4.71 6.43 -13.70
CA ILE A 227 4.26 5.23 -13.01
C ILE A 227 3.51 4.40 -14.04
N LEU A 228 3.89 3.13 -14.18
CA LEU A 228 3.18 2.12 -14.95
C LEU A 228 2.28 1.29 -14.03
N VAL A 229 1.01 1.17 -14.39
CA VAL A 229 0.05 0.26 -13.76
C VAL A 229 -0.21 -0.93 -14.68
N SER A 230 -0.42 -2.12 -14.11
CA SER A 230 -0.57 -3.38 -14.86
C SER A 230 -1.77 -3.44 -15.82
N ASN A 231 -2.72 -2.50 -15.71
CA ASN A 231 -3.82 -2.35 -16.65
C ASN A 231 -3.42 -1.53 -17.91
N GLY A 232 -2.17 -1.06 -18.00
CA GLY A 232 -1.66 -0.24 -19.09
C GLY A 232 -1.79 1.26 -18.86
N ASP A 233 -2.24 1.71 -17.69
CA ASP A 233 -2.27 3.14 -17.38
C ASP A 233 -0.86 3.68 -17.08
N HIS A 234 -0.61 4.89 -17.57
CA HIS A 234 0.61 5.66 -17.33
C HIS A 234 0.26 6.94 -16.59
N LEU A 235 0.93 7.20 -15.47
CA LEU A 235 0.71 8.40 -14.67
C LEU A 235 2.04 9.16 -14.55
N PHE A 236 2.05 10.43 -14.95
CA PHE A 236 3.23 11.26 -14.76
C PHE A 236 3.51 11.48 -13.27
N ARG A 237 4.78 11.62 -12.89
CA ARG A 237 5.21 11.76 -11.48
C ARG A 237 4.40 12.79 -10.68
N ASP A 238 4.06 13.94 -11.27
CA ASP A 238 3.36 15.01 -10.57
C ASP A 238 1.85 14.72 -10.40
N ASP A 239 1.34 13.70 -11.09
CA ASP A 239 -0.02 13.17 -10.99
C ASP A 239 -0.12 11.97 -10.04
N TYR A 240 0.92 11.67 -9.24
CA TYR A 240 0.97 10.49 -8.38
C TYR A 240 -0.25 10.29 -7.47
N ARG A 241 -0.92 11.38 -7.06
CA ARG A 241 -2.13 11.32 -6.22
C ARG A 241 -3.30 10.62 -6.90
N GLN A 242 -3.30 10.53 -8.24
CA GLN A 242 -4.26 9.74 -9.00
C GLN A 242 -4.10 8.23 -8.72
N LEU A 243 -2.86 7.76 -8.49
CA LEU A 243 -2.57 6.39 -8.06
C LEU A 243 -2.91 6.19 -6.59
N THR A 244 -2.31 7.02 -5.73
CA THR A 244 -2.20 6.71 -4.31
C THR A 244 -3.52 6.96 -3.58
N ASN A 245 -4.14 8.12 -3.82
CA ASN A 245 -5.42 8.54 -3.22
C ASN A 245 -5.50 8.18 -1.72
N GLU A 246 -4.50 8.65 -0.95
CA GLU A 246 -4.29 8.17 0.40
C GLU A 246 -5.44 8.51 1.37
N PHE A 247 -5.77 7.57 2.25
CA PHE A 247 -6.74 7.75 3.32
C PHE A 247 -6.27 7.11 4.61
N VAL A 248 -6.96 7.41 5.71
CA VAL A 248 -6.59 6.97 7.06
C VAL A 248 -7.58 5.94 7.56
N VAL A 249 -7.09 4.99 8.36
CA VAL A 249 -7.93 3.96 8.99
C VAL A 249 -7.76 4.02 10.51
N PRO A 250 -8.81 3.70 11.29
CA PRO A 250 -8.78 3.86 12.74
C PRO A 250 -7.83 2.87 13.46
N HIS A 251 -7.45 1.77 12.80
CA HIS A 251 -6.67 0.69 13.40
C HIS A 251 -5.17 0.74 13.11
N SER A 252 -4.66 1.72 12.35
CA SER A 252 -3.25 1.79 11.99
C SER A 252 -2.76 3.23 11.87
N TYR A 253 -1.51 3.50 12.24
CA TYR A 253 -0.88 4.80 12.00
C TYR A 253 -0.39 4.98 10.56
N ALA A 254 -0.31 3.92 9.78
CA ALA A 254 -0.01 4.03 8.35
C ALA A 254 -1.26 4.43 7.56
N ARG A 255 -1.08 5.38 6.63
CA ARG A 255 -2.06 5.69 5.60
C ARG A 255 -2.26 4.47 4.68
N ARG A 256 -3.35 4.49 3.92
CA ARG A 256 -3.76 3.46 2.95
C ARG A 256 -3.89 4.06 1.58
N SER A 257 -3.58 3.30 0.54
CA SER A 257 -3.72 3.73 -0.84
C SER A 257 -4.69 2.85 -1.62
N ARG A 258 -5.41 3.45 -2.58
CA ARG A 258 -6.29 2.74 -3.52
C ARG A 258 -6.30 3.44 -4.87
N TYR A 259 -6.08 2.67 -5.93
CA TYR A 259 -6.19 3.16 -7.30
C TYR A 259 -7.59 2.85 -7.85
N GLN A 260 -8.31 3.88 -8.33
CA GLN A 260 -9.68 3.74 -8.86
C GLN A 260 -10.62 2.98 -7.89
N GLY A 261 -10.41 3.16 -6.58
CA GLY A 261 -11.19 2.51 -5.53
C GLY A 261 -10.83 1.05 -5.24
N GLN A 262 -9.80 0.50 -5.88
CA GLN A 262 -9.30 -0.86 -5.68
C GLN A 262 -7.93 -0.85 -4.97
N PRO A 263 -7.61 -1.88 -4.15
CA PRO A 263 -6.26 -2.14 -3.69
C PRO A 263 -5.32 -2.44 -4.86
N TYR A 264 -4.04 -2.14 -4.67
CA TYR A 264 -2.97 -2.48 -5.61
C TYR A 264 -1.71 -2.85 -4.83
N SER A 265 -0.79 -3.52 -5.53
CA SER A 265 0.49 -3.98 -5.00
C SER A 265 1.65 -3.25 -5.68
N VAL A 266 2.68 -2.95 -4.89
CA VAL A 266 3.99 -2.44 -5.31
C VAL A 266 5.08 -3.34 -4.74
N GLY A 267 6.26 -3.35 -5.34
CA GLY A 267 7.38 -4.21 -4.91
C GLY A 267 8.03 -4.95 -6.05
N ALA A 268 8.88 -5.92 -5.73
CA ALA A 268 9.58 -6.71 -6.75
C ALA A 268 8.60 -7.47 -7.63
N LEU A 269 7.55 -8.06 -7.05
CA LEU A 269 6.52 -8.77 -7.81
C LEU A 269 5.81 -7.83 -8.79
N ALA A 270 5.54 -6.58 -8.39
CA ALA A 270 4.92 -5.60 -9.26
C ALA A 270 5.81 -5.25 -10.46
N ARG A 271 7.11 -5.02 -10.20
CA ARG A 271 8.11 -4.74 -11.24
C ARG A 271 8.29 -5.92 -12.19
N ILE A 272 8.36 -7.16 -11.68
CA ILE A 272 8.46 -8.35 -12.52
C ILE A 272 7.19 -8.56 -13.36
N ASN A 273 6.00 -8.36 -12.81
CA ASN A 273 4.75 -8.50 -13.58
C ASN A 273 4.61 -7.42 -14.67
N ASN A 274 5.04 -6.19 -14.42
CA ASN A 274 4.91 -5.08 -15.36
C ASN A 274 6.07 -5.00 -16.38
N LEU A 275 7.29 -5.32 -15.95
CA LEU A 275 8.53 -5.05 -16.70
C LEU A 275 9.35 -6.32 -16.96
N GLY A 276 8.95 -7.50 -16.47
CA GLY A 276 9.76 -8.72 -16.53
C GLY A 276 10.17 -9.15 -17.95
N GLU A 277 9.35 -8.88 -18.95
CA GLU A 277 9.69 -9.11 -20.37
C GLU A 277 10.85 -8.25 -20.87
N ARG A 278 11.16 -7.15 -20.18
CA ARG A 278 12.30 -6.25 -20.48
C ARG A 278 13.60 -6.71 -19.82
N LEU A 279 13.57 -7.82 -19.07
CA LEU A 279 14.79 -8.42 -18.54
C LEU A 279 15.57 -9.10 -19.67
N GLU A 280 16.84 -8.76 -19.78
CA GLU A 280 17.77 -9.31 -20.76
C GLU A 280 18.70 -10.35 -20.12
N SER A 281 19.59 -10.96 -20.93
CA SER A 281 20.66 -11.84 -20.44
C SER A 281 20.17 -12.98 -19.53
N GLU A 282 20.89 -13.29 -18.45
CA GLU A 282 20.54 -14.38 -17.55
C GLU A 282 19.29 -14.08 -16.73
N ALA A 283 19.06 -12.83 -16.30
CA ALA A 283 17.83 -12.44 -15.64
C ALA A 283 16.60 -12.72 -16.52
N GLY A 284 16.65 -12.34 -17.80
CA GLY A 284 15.59 -12.62 -18.77
C GLY A 284 15.42 -14.12 -19.03
N ARG A 285 16.52 -14.87 -19.10
CA ARG A 285 16.50 -16.34 -19.27
C ARG A 285 15.81 -17.02 -18.08
N MET A 286 16.17 -16.62 -16.86
CA MET A 286 15.59 -17.17 -15.63
C MET A 286 14.13 -16.74 -15.43
N PHE A 287 13.79 -15.49 -15.77
CA PHE A 287 12.40 -15.02 -15.80
C PHE A 287 11.54 -15.92 -16.70
N ARG A 288 11.92 -16.10 -17.96
CA ARG A 288 11.18 -16.98 -18.91
C ARG A 288 11.11 -18.44 -18.47
N LYS A 289 12.10 -18.92 -17.71
CA LYS A 289 12.14 -20.30 -17.19
C LYS A 289 11.12 -20.52 -16.06
N TYR A 290 10.93 -19.52 -15.19
CA TYR A 290 10.25 -19.71 -13.90
C TYR A 290 8.92 -18.97 -13.78
N PHE A 291 8.79 -17.82 -14.43
CA PHE A 291 7.59 -16.99 -14.36
C PHE A 291 6.39 -17.78 -14.89
N ASN A 292 5.28 -17.72 -14.16
CA ASN A 292 4.04 -18.41 -14.50
C ASN A 292 2.83 -17.65 -13.94
N GLU A 293 1.62 -18.10 -14.25
CA GLU A 293 0.39 -17.38 -13.90
C GLU A 293 0.18 -17.19 -12.39
N HIS A 294 0.75 -18.04 -11.53
CA HIS A 294 0.62 -17.87 -10.08
C HIS A 294 1.33 -16.60 -9.58
N TRP A 295 2.39 -16.15 -10.25
CA TRP A 295 3.11 -14.91 -9.89
C TRP A 295 2.25 -13.65 -10.08
N LYS A 296 1.21 -13.73 -10.91
CA LYS A 296 0.25 -12.64 -11.10
C LYS A 296 -0.76 -12.54 -9.96
N LYS A 297 -0.99 -13.63 -9.23
CA LYS A 297 -2.13 -13.77 -8.31
C LYS A 297 -1.75 -14.02 -6.86
N ASN A 298 -0.54 -14.51 -6.62
CA ASN A 298 -0.11 -14.94 -5.31
C ASN A 298 1.08 -14.07 -4.83
N PRO A 299 0.88 -13.23 -3.80
CA PRO A 299 1.91 -12.30 -3.34
C PRO A 299 3.14 -12.99 -2.74
N LEU A 300 3.06 -14.28 -2.40
CA LEU A 300 4.18 -15.04 -1.88
C LEU A 300 5.35 -15.16 -2.88
N TYR A 301 5.06 -15.07 -4.18
CA TYR A 301 6.07 -15.03 -5.23
C TYR A 301 6.90 -13.74 -5.27
N ASN A 302 6.59 -12.73 -4.44
CA ASN A 302 7.45 -11.56 -4.30
C ASN A 302 8.88 -11.95 -3.88
N ASN A 303 9.05 -13.03 -3.10
CA ASN A 303 10.38 -13.53 -2.72
C ASN A 303 11.17 -14.05 -3.94
N ALA A 304 10.51 -14.73 -4.87
CA ALA A 304 11.12 -15.18 -6.13
C ALA A 304 11.44 -14.00 -7.06
N ALA A 305 10.55 -13.00 -7.11
CA ALA A 305 10.77 -11.76 -7.83
C ALA A 305 11.99 -10.98 -7.29
N GLN A 306 12.14 -10.89 -5.97
CA GLN A 306 13.32 -10.27 -5.34
C GLN A 306 14.61 -11.00 -5.71
N ALA A 307 14.59 -12.34 -5.80
CA ALA A 307 15.76 -13.10 -6.26
C ALA A 307 16.13 -12.77 -7.72
N LEU A 308 15.15 -12.62 -8.61
CA LEU A 308 15.39 -12.16 -9.99
C LEU A 308 15.96 -10.75 -10.04
N GLU A 309 15.50 -9.85 -9.17
CA GLU A 309 16.05 -8.50 -9.09
C GLU A 309 17.48 -8.46 -8.57
N ILE A 310 17.85 -9.34 -7.63
CA ILE A 310 19.27 -9.50 -7.24
C ILE A 310 20.09 -9.89 -8.47
N LEU A 311 19.62 -10.87 -9.26
CA LEU A 311 20.30 -11.28 -10.49
C LEU A 311 20.46 -10.11 -11.47
N TYR A 312 19.39 -9.37 -11.74
CA TYR A 312 19.44 -8.17 -12.57
C TYR A 312 20.48 -7.16 -12.05
N CYS A 313 20.52 -6.89 -10.73
CA CYS A 313 21.51 -5.97 -10.16
C CYS A 313 22.95 -6.45 -10.41
N PHE A 314 23.24 -7.73 -10.18
CA PHE A 314 24.59 -8.27 -10.38
C PHE A 314 25.01 -8.31 -11.86
N GLU A 315 24.07 -8.44 -12.80
CA GLU A 315 24.34 -8.31 -14.23
C GLU A 315 24.55 -6.85 -14.66
N ARG A 316 23.79 -5.93 -14.08
CA ARG A 316 23.83 -4.49 -14.43
C ARG A 316 25.06 -3.79 -13.85
N ILE A 317 25.53 -4.16 -12.66
CA ILE A 317 26.67 -3.52 -11.99
C ILE A 317 27.94 -3.46 -12.87
N PRO A 318 28.42 -4.55 -13.49
CA PRO A 318 29.58 -4.50 -14.37
C PRO A 318 29.42 -3.52 -15.55
N GLN A 319 28.22 -3.47 -16.14
CA GLN A 319 27.91 -2.57 -17.25
C GLN A 319 27.91 -1.11 -16.80
N LEU A 320 27.28 -0.81 -15.65
CA LEU A 320 27.32 0.53 -15.06
C LEU A 320 28.74 0.99 -14.77
N VAL A 321 29.59 0.12 -14.24
CA VAL A 321 31.00 0.47 -14.00
C VAL A 321 31.72 0.78 -15.31
N ASP A 322 31.48 0.01 -16.38
CA ASP A 322 32.07 0.28 -17.68
C ASP A 322 31.60 1.63 -18.24
N GLU A 323 30.28 1.90 -18.21
CA GLU A 323 29.69 3.17 -18.65
C GLU A 323 30.22 4.37 -17.84
N ILE A 324 30.40 4.22 -16.52
CA ILE A 324 31.01 5.25 -15.67
C ILE A 324 32.48 5.48 -16.03
N LEU A 325 33.22 4.44 -16.42
CA LEU A 325 34.65 4.53 -16.73
C LEU A 325 34.95 4.84 -18.20
N GLU A 326 33.93 5.03 -19.06
CA GLU A 326 34.11 5.41 -20.47
C GLU A 326 34.87 6.72 -20.63
N THR A 327 34.71 7.64 -19.69
CA THR A 327 35.43 8.91 -19.63
C THR A 327 36.13 9.06 -18.28
N ASP A 328 37.29 9.72 -18.25
CA ASP A 328 38.00 10.01 -17.00
C ASP A 328 37.49 11.29 -16.30
N ASP A 329 36.56 12.02 -16.94
CA ASP A 329 35.98 13.26 -16.40
C ASP A 329 34.92 12.96 -15.33
N PHE A 330 35.02 13.61 -14.18
CA PHE A 330 34.08 13.49 -13.07
C PHE A 330 33.33 14.81 -12.91
N PRO A 331 32.03 14.85 -13.23
CA PRO A 331 31.28 16.09 -13.20
C PRO A 331 31.31 16.78 -11.83
N GLU A 332 31.44 18.10 -11.85
CA GLU A 332 31.22 18.94 -10.67
C GLU A 332 29.74 18.96 -10.28
N ILE A 333 29.47 19.39 -9.04
CA ILE A 333 28.09 19.59 -8.57
C ILE A 333 27.47 20.73 -9.37
N VAL A 334 26.32 20.47 -10.00
CA VAL A 334 25.60 21.51 -10.73
C VAL A 334 25.08 22.56 -9.74
N PRO A 335 25.49 23.83 -9.85
CA PRO A 335 25.07 24.88 -8.93
C PRO A 335 23.60 25.24 -9.17
N TYR A 336 22.93 25.67 -8.10
CA TYR A 336 21.57 26.18 -8.17
C TYR A 336 21.35 27.30 -7.15
N GLU A 337 20.29 28.08 -7.37
CA GLU A 337 19.77 29.03 -6.40
C GLU A 337 18.42 28.53 -5.92
N ALA A 338 18.22 28.51 -4.61
CA ALA A 338 16.96 28.10 -4.02
C ALA A 338 15.86 29.10 -4.42
N ARG A 339 14.80 28.58 -5.05
CA ARG A 339 13.69 29.37 -5.63
C ARG A 339 12.37 28.65 -5.42
N GLU A 340 11.28 29.34 -5.74
CA GLU A 340 9.95 28.71 -5.79
C GLU A 340 9.91 27.60 -6.84
N GLY A 341 9.24 26.49 -6.49
CA GLY A 341 9.17 25.34 -7.38
C GLY A 341 8.39 24.19 -6.75
N LYS A 342 7.97 23.24 -7.58
CA LYS A 342 7.34 21.98 -7.14
C LYS A 342 7.93 20.84 -7.91
N GLY A 343 8.18 19.72 -7.24
CA GLY A 343 8.78 18.57 -7.89
C GLY A 343 8.50 17.28 -7.15
N THR A 344 8.30 16.22 -7.94
CA THR A 344 8.10 14.86 -7.45
C THR A 344 9.26 13.99 -7.89
N GLY A 345 9.78 13.16 -6.99
CA GLY A 345 10.81 12.17 -7.26
C GLY A 345 10.24 10.77 -7.12
N LEU A 346 10.26 10.00 -8.22
CA LEU A 346 9.91 8.59 -8.23
C LEU A 346 11.17 7.72 -8.21
N VAL A 347 11.20 6.76 -7.29
CA VAL A 347 12.24 5.74 -7.15
C VAL A 347 11.58 4.42 -6.73
N GLU A 348 12.06 3.29 -7.22
CA GLU A 348 11.68 1.97 -6.73
C GLU A 348 12.55 1.58 -5.55
N ALA A 349 12.02 1.73 -4.34
CA ALA A 349 12.66 1.12 -3.18
C ALA A 349 12.59 -0.42 -3.28
N PRO A 350 13.39 -1.16 -2.51
CA PRO A 350 13.32 -2.62 -2.48
C PRO A 350 11.87 -3.13 -2.30
N ARG A 351 11.10 -2.42 -1.48
CA ARG A 351 9.73 -2.75 -1.07
C ARG A 351 8.66 -2.26 -2.04
N GLY A 352 9.03 -1.46 -3.05
CA GLY A 352 8.15 -0.96 -4.10
C GLY A 352 8.32 0.52 -4.39
N LEU A 353 7.36 1.06 -5.13
CA LEU A 353 7.29 2.46 -5.53
C LEU A 353 7.38 3.40 -4.32
N LEU A 354 8.39 4.27 -4.31
CA LEU A 354 8.60 5.32 -3.33
C LEU A 354 8.44 6.68 -4.00
N ILE A 355 7.63 7.54 -3.39
CA ILE A 355 7.29 8.86 -3.94
C ILE A 355 7.61 9.91 -2.89
N HIS A 356 8.41 10.90 -3.29
CA HIS A 356 8.62 12.12 -2.51
C HIS A 356 8.16 13.32 -3.34
N HIS A 357 7.30 14.16 -2.78
CA HIS A 357 6.86 15.40 -3.40
C HIS A 357 7.17 16.59 -2.48
N TYR A 358 7.67 17.67 -3.08
CA TYR A 358 7.94 18.91 -2.34
C TYR A 358 7.46 20.14 -3.11
N ALA A 359 7.04 21.15 -2.35
CA ALA A 359 6.90 22.51 -2.82
C ALA A 359 7.85 23.43 -2.06
N LEU A 360 8.54 24.31 -2.78
CA LEU A 360 9.46 25.32 -2.26
C LEU A 360 8.84 26.71 -2.35
N GLU A 361 9.01 27.51 -1.30
CA GLU A 361 8.61 28.93 -1.19
C GLU A 361 9.74 29.68 -0.48
N ASP A 362 10.18 30.83 -1.03
CA ASP A 362 11.33 31.59 -0.52
C ASP A 362 12.61 30.74 -0.31
N GLY A 363 12.81 29.73 -1.16
CA GLY A 363 13.94 28.80 -1.08
C GLY A 363 13.88 27.80 0.09
N LEU A 364 12.74 27.71 0.79
CA LEU A 364 12.49 26.78 1.88
C LEU A 364 11.37 25.80 1.53
N VAL A 365 11.39 24.62 2.13
CA VAL A 365 10.34 23.61 1.96
C VAL A 365 9.05 24.09 2.60
N LYS A 366 8.00 24.25 1.79
CA LYS A 366 6.65 24.66 2.20
C LYS A 366 5.67 23.49 2.33
N GLU A 367 5.81 22.51 1.45
CA GLU A 367 5.01 21.29 1.43
C GLU A 367 5.95 20.09 1.25
N ALA A 368 5.65 19.01 1.97
CA ALA A 368 6.30 17.72 1.80
C ALA A 368 5.23 16.63 1.91
N ASP A 369 5.22 15.70 0.96
CA ASP A 369 4.31 14.54 0.92
C ASP A 369 5.13 13.31 0.53
N ILE A 370 5.15 12.31 1.40
CA ILE A 370 6.00 11.12 1.25
C ILE A 370 5.13 9.87 1.26
N ILE A 371 5.08 9.17 0.14
CA ILE A 371 4.29 7.95 -0.03
C ILE A 371 5.22 6.75 -0.06
N THR A 372 5.11 5.89 0.95
CA THR A 372 6.01 4.74 1.12
C THR A 372 5.40 3.44 0.60
N PRO A 373 6.22 2.46 0.20
CA PRO A 373 5.71 1.24 -0.43
C PRO A 373 4.82 0.42 0.51
N THR A 374 5.20 0.31 1.78
CA THR A 374 4.44 -0.47 2.76
C THR A 374 3.05 0.13 3.04
N ALA A 375 2.91 1.46 3.03
CA ALA A 375 1.60 2.11 3.16
C ALA A 375 0.70 1.81 1.94
N GLN A 376 1.29 1.75 0.74
CA GLN A 376 0.56 1.40 -0.48
C GLN A 376 0.08 -0.05 -0.47
N ASN A 377 0.93 -0.99 -0.04
CA ASN A 377 0.61 -2.42 0.03
C ASN A 377 -0.39 -2.79 1.15
N ALA A 378 -0.63 -1.90 2.11
CA ALA A 378 -1.34 -2.24 3.34
C ALA A 378 -2.79 -2.69 3.11
N GLU A 379 -3.51 -2.13 2.13
CA GLU A 379 -4.86 -2.58 1.76
C GLU A 379 -4.84 -3.97 1.12
N ASP A 380 -3.83 -4.26 0.28
CA ASP A 380 -3.75 -5.55 -0.39
C ASP A 380 -3.33 -6.65 0.59
N ILE A 381 -2.45 -6.35 1.56
CA ILE A 381 -2.13 -7.24 2.69
C ILE A 381 -3.40 -7.66 3.43
N GLU A 382 -4.28 -6.71 3.77
CA GLU A 382 -5.55 -7.02 4.46
C GLU A 382 -6.48 -7.85 3.57
N ARG A 383 -6.63 -7.48 2.30
CA ARG A 383 -7.46 -8.21 1.33
C ARG A 383 -7.01 -9.66 1.17
N TYR A 384 -5.72 -9.88 0.88
CA TYR A 384 -5.16 -11.22 0.78
C TYR A 384 -5.22 -11.97 2.11
N GLY A 385 -5.15 -11.26 3.25
CA GLY A 385 -5.33 -11.84 4.58
C GLY A 385 -6.73 -12.42 4.77
N VAL A 386 -7.77 -11.68 4.37
CA VAL A 386 -9.16 -12.17 4.38
C VAL A 386 -9.30 -13.41 3.50
N ILE A 387 -8.78 -13.36 2.27
CA ILE A 387 -8.84 -14.49 1.32
C ILE A 387 -8.14 -15.71 1.88
N ALA A 388 -6.92 -15.54 2.42
CA ALA A 388 -6.16 -16.63 2.99
C ALA A 388 -6.86 -17.26 4.19
N ALA A 389 -7.34 -16.43 5.12
CA ALA A 389 -8.02 -16.89 6.32
C ALA A 389 -9.34 -17.60 5.99
N GLN A 390 -10.15 -17.04 5.08
CA GLN A 390 -11.43 -17.64 4.69
C GLN A 390 -11.21 -18.97 3.98
N THR A 391 -10.27 -19.03 3.03
CA THR A 391 -9.98 -20.27 2.29
C THR A 391 -9.50 -21.39 3.22
N LEU A 392 -8.66 -21.07 4.21
CA LEU A 392 -8.20 -22.06 5.20
C LEU A 392 -9.32 -22.48 6.15
N LEU A 393 -10.19 -21.55 6.54
CA LEU A 393 -11.37 -21.85 7.36
C LEU A 393 -12.32 -22.81 6.63
N ASP A 394 -12.62 -22.55 5.36
CA ASP A 394 -13.45 -23.41 4.51
C ASP A 394 -12.87 -24.82 4.33
N GLN A 395 -11.54 -24.94 4.36
CA GLN A 395 -10.82 -26.22 4.31
C GLN A 395 -10.75 -26.94 5.67
N GLY A 396 -11.28 -26.36 6.75
CA GLY A 396 -11.19 -26.90 8.10
C GLY A 396 -9.79 -26.84 8.71
N LYS A 397 -8.91 -25.95 8.21
CA LYS A 397 -7.51 -25.76 8.65
C LYS A 397 -7.35 -24.45 9.43
N GLU A 398 -8.24 -24.22 10.40
CA GLU A 398 -8.28 -22.97 11.15
C GLU A 398 -6.96 -22.69 11.90
N GLU A 399 -6.30 -23.74 12.39
CA GLU A 399 -5.01 -23.69 13.07
C GLU A 399 -3.88 -23.13 12.18
N ALA A 400 -3.98 -23.30 10.86
CA ALA A 400 -2.99 -22.82 9.90
C ALA A 400 -3.14 -21.33 9.54
N ILE A 401 -4.27 -20.69 9.92
CA ILE A 401 -4.56 -19.29 9.58
C ILE A 401 -3.47 -18.36 10.12
N ARG A 402 -3.06 -18.57 11.38
CA ARG A 402 -2.04 -17.72 12.01
C ARG A 402 -0.74 -17.73 11.21
N ASP A 403 -0.20 -18.92 10.94
CA ASP A 403 1.10 -19.04 10.27
C ASP A 403 1.00 -18.58 8.80
N ARG A 404 -0.16 -18.75 8.17
CA ARG A 404 -0.43 -18.20 6.84
C ARG A 404 -0.39 -16.68 6.80
N LEU A 405 -1.03 -16.01 7.75
CA LEU A 405 -1.03 -14.55 7.83
C LEU A 405 0.38 -14.00 8.09
N ASP A 406 1.17 -14.71 8.88
CA ASP A 406 2.56 -14.37 9.18
C ASP A 406 3.43 -14.41 7.91
N ILE A 407 3.35 -15.51 7.15
CA ILE A 407 4.05 -15.68 5.86
C ILE A 407 3.56 -14.65 4.84
N LEU A 408 2.25 -14.41 4.77
CA LEU A 408 1.66 -13.43 3.86
C LEU A 408 2.24 -12.03 4.12
N VAL A 409 2.24 -11.58 5.37
CA VAL A 409 2.75 -10.24 5.69
C VAL A 409 4.23 -10.15 5.37
N ARG A 410 5.04 -11.16 5.71
CA ARG A 410 6.47 -11.16 5.37
C ARG A 410 6.72 -11.17 3.87
N ALA A 411 5.89 -11.82 3.06
CA ALA A 411 6.09 -11.82 1.61
C ALA A 411 6.11 -10.41 1.00
N TYR A 412 5.43 -9.43 1.59
CA TYR A 412 5.46 -8.04 1.15
C TYR A 412 6.70 -7.24 1.60
N ASP A 413 7.62 -7.84 2.37
CA ASP A 413 8.78 -7.17 2.98
C ASP A 413 8.40 -5.82 3.66
N PRO A 414 7.41 -5.80 4.57
CA PRO A 414 6.92 -4.54 5.12
C PRO A 414 8.02 -3.88 5.95
N CYS A 415 8.25 -2.60 5.67
CA CYS A 415 9.04 -1.71 6.53
C CYS A 415 8.08 -0.83 7.29
N ILE A 416 7.76 -1.26 8.50
CA ILE A 416 6.75 -0.62 9.34
C ILE A 416 7.23 0.79 9.73
N SER A 417 8.52 0.95 10.00
CA SER A 417 9.16 2.24 10.26
C SER A 417 8.98 3.26 9.16
N CYS A 418 8.98 2.83 7.90
CA CYS A 418 8.80 3.72 6.75
C CYS A 418 7.38 4.25 6.65
N SER A 419 6.40 3.43 7.00
CA SER A 419 4.99 3.67 6.65
C SER A 419 4.23 4.66 7.55
N VAL A 420 4.87 5.16 8.60
CA VAL A 420 4.22 6.02 9.61
C VAL A 420 4.37 7.50 9.28
N HIS A 421 3.32 8.07 8.69
CA HIS A 421 3.23 9.48 8.28
C HIS A 421 2.11 10.22 9.02
N LEU A 422 2.09 11.56 8.95
CA LEU A 422 1.04 12.33 9.63
C LEU A 422 -0.29 12.12 8.89
N ALA A 423 -1.26 11.52 9.54
CA ALA A 423 -2.65 11.57 9.09
C ALA A 423 -3.20 12.98 9.36
N GLU A 424 -3.40 13.81 8.33
CA GLU A 424 -4.21 15.01 8.51
C GLU A 424 -5.67 14.58 8.63
N VAL A 425 -6.24 14.68 9.84
CA VAL A 425 -7.68 14.53 10.04
C VAL A 425 -8.33 15.75 9.40
N ARG A 426 -8.63 15.66 8.11
CA ARG A 426 -9.58 16.59 7.49
C ARG A 426 -10.90 16.38 8.21
N LYS A 427 -11.34 17.38 8.97
CA LYS A 427 -12.73 17.47 9.36
C LYS A 427 -13.52 17.43 8.06
N VAL A 428 -14.24 16.34 7.83
CA VAL A 428 -15.25 16.29 6.78
C VAL A 428 -16.14 17.50 7.02
N GLU A 429 -16.25 18.38 6.03
CA GLU A 429 -17.23 19.48 6.06
C GLU A 429 -18.56 18.89 6.52
N ASP A 430 -19.28 19.58 7.42
CA ASP A 430 -20.53 19.08 7.98
C ASP A 430 -21.40 18.49 6.87
N ASN A 431 -21.56 17.15 6.89
CA ASN A 431 -22.18 16.35 5.85
C ASN A 431 -23.54 16.96 5.44
N ASN A 432 -23.55 17.74 4.35
CA ASN A 432 -24.81 18.17 3.78
C ASN A 432 -25.47 16.96 3.11
N TRP A 433 -26.33 16.28 3.85
CA TRP A 433 -27.07 15.10 3.39
C TRP A 433 -27.86 15.37 2.12
N GLN A 434 -28.25 16.62 1.86
CA GLN A 434 -28.99 17.03 0.65
C GLN A 434 -28.10 16.97 -0.58
N LYS A 435 -26.84 17.45 -0.48
CA LYS A 435 -25.86 17.37 -1.56
C LYS A 435 -25.57 15.92 -1.92
N ARG A 436 -25.32 15.09 -0.90
CA ARG A 436 -25.06 13.65 -1.08
C ARG A 436 -26.27 12.91 -1.67
N LEU A 437 -27.48 13.26 -1.24
CA LEU A 437 -28.70 12.70 -1.81
C LEU A 437 -28.89 13.13 -3.27
N GLN A 438 -28.54 14.36 -3.64
CA GLN A 438 -28.56 14.82 -5.04
C GLN A 438 -27.54 14.05 -5.89
N GLU A 439 -26.32 13.84 -5.39
CA GLU A 439 -25.29 13.03 -6.06
C GLU A 439 -25.79 11.60 -6.32
N ILE A 440 -26.38 10.95 -5.30
CA ILE A 440 -26.96 9.60 -5.44
C ILE A 440 -28.08 9.60 -6.48
N LYS A 441 -29.00 10.56 -6.41
CA LYS A 441 -30.10 10.70 -7.38
C LYS A 441 -29.62 10.97 -8.81
N SER A 442 -28.45 11.59 -8.98
CA SER A 442 -27.86 11.84 -10.29
C SER A 442 -27.30 10.58 -10.95
N GLN A 443 -26.91 9.59 -10.14
CA GLN A 443 -26.41 8.30 -10.63
C GLN A 443 -27.55 7.37 -11.04
N LYS A 444 -28.56 7.22 -10.17
CA LYS A 444 -29.72 6.35 -10.41
C LYS A 444 -30.88 6.76 -9.50
N SER A 445 -32.11 6.51 -9.94
CA SER A 445 -33.28 6.75 -9.08
C SER A 445 -33.26 5.77 -7.89
N PRO A 446 -33.22 6.25 -6.63
CA PRO A 446 -33.25 5.37 -5.47
C PRO A 446 -34.66 4.89 -5.16
N LEU A 447 -34.74 3.69 -4.58
CA LEU A 447 -35.94 3.16 -3.93
C LEU A 447 -35.86 3.48 -2.43
N PHE A 448 -36.86 4.21 -1.92
CA PHE A 448 -36.93 4.54 -0.50
C PHE A 448 -37.69 3.46 0.28
N ILE A 449 -37.12 2.98 1.39
CA ILE A 449 -37.71 1.91 2.21
C ILE A 449 -37.87 2.40 3.64
N GLY A 450 -39.11 2.46 4.12
CA GLY A 450 -39.42 2.90 5.49
C GLY A 450 -39.28 1.78 6.48
N ILE A 451 -38.41 1.98 7.47
CA ILE A 451 -38.22 1.09 8.62
C ILE A 451 -38.71 1.82 9.87
N GLY A 452 -39.27 1.06 10.82
CA GLY A 452 -39.75 1.57 12.10
C GLY A 452 -41.16 1.07 12.42
N ASN A 453 -41.54 1.15 13.69
CA ASN A 453 -42.87 0.80 14.17
C ASN A 453 -43.82 2.02 14.10
N PRO A 454 -44.89 1.98 13.30
CA PRO A 454 -45.85 3.09 13.20
C PRO A 454 -46.50 3.48 14.53
N ASN A 455 -46.46 2.61 15.53
CA ASN A 455 -47.12 2.81 16.83
C ASN A 455 -46.16 3.32 17.93
N GLU A 456 -44.90 3.62 17.61
CA GLU A 456 -43.87 3.91 18.62
C GLU A 456 -43.17 5.27 18.47
N GLY A 457 -43.92 6.36 18.60
CA GLY A 457 -43.33 7.69 18.84
C GLY A 457 -42.43 8.16 17.70
N ASP A 458 -41.16 8.48 18.02
CA ASP A 458 -40.15 8.87 17.02
C ASP A 458 -39.82 7.73 16.04
N ASP A 459 -40.07 6.47 16.42
CA ASP A 459 -39.88 5.29 15.56
C ASP A 459 -40.84 5.24 14.37
N ALA A 460 -41.92 6.01 14.42
CA ALA A 460 -42.86 6.14 13.31
C ALA A 460 -42.32 7.03 12.18
N ALA A 461 -41.15 7.66 12.34
CA ALA A 461 -40.61 8.62 11.38
C ALA A 461 -40.41 8.03 9.97
N GLY A 462 -39.83 6.83 9.88
CA GLY A 462 -39.64 6.14 8.61
C GLY A 462 -40.96 5.86 7.87
N PRO A 463 -41.93 5.17 8.50
CA PRO A 463 -43.23 4.91 7.89
C PRO A 463 -44.00 6.18 7.48
N VAL A 464 -43.98 7.22 8.31
CA VAL A 464 -44.67 8.49 8.05
C VAL A 464 -44.07 9.23 6.85
N LEU A 465 -42.74 9.29 6.77
CA LEU A 465 -42.06 9.97 5.65
C LEU A 465 -42.28 9.23 4.33
N ILE A 466 -42.26 7.89 4.36
CA ILE A 466 -42.50 7.07 3.18
C ILE A 466 -43.93 7.20 2.65
N ALA A 467 -44.93 7.27 3.54
CA ALA A 467 -46.30 7.55 3.13
C ALA A 467 -46.39 8.88 2.38
N SER A 468 -45.73 9.92 2.87
CA SER A 468 -45.66 11.23 2.22
C SER A 468 -44.93 11.17 0.87
N LEU A 469 -43.82 10.43 0.78
CA LEU A 469 -43.08 10.25 -0.47
C LEU A 469 -43.89 9.50 -1.54
N LYS A 470 -44.70 8.52 -1.14
CA LYS A 470 -45.62 7.81 -2.04
C LYS A 470 -46.70 8.72 -2.59
N GLU A 471 -47.30 9.58 -1.76
CA GLU A 471 -48.29 10.57 -2.20
C GLU A 471 -47.70 11.56 -3.22
N LEU A 472 -46.41 11.87 -3.10
CA LEU A 472 -45.66 12.70 -4.04
C LEU A 472 -45.19 11.95 -5.30
N GLY A 473 -45.50 10.65 -5.44
CA GLY A 473 -45.17 9.84 -6.61
C GLY A 473 -43.73 9.32 -6.66
N TYR A 474 -42.98 9.33 -5.56
CA TYR A 474 -41.64 8.76 -5.51
C TYR A 474 -41.66 7.22 -5.36
N PRO A 475 -40.65 6.50 -5.88
CA PRO A 475 -40.48 5.07 -5.63
C PRO A 475 -40.20 4.83 -4.15
N ALA A 476 -41.23 4.45 -3.40
CA ALA A 476 -41.15 4.30 -1.95
C ALA A 476 -42.02 3.12 -1.48
N LEU A 477 -41.56 2.38 -0.48
CA LEU A 477 -42.21 1.19 0.07
C LEU A 477 -42.03 1.14 1.60
N LEU A 478 -43.01 0.60 2.31
CA LEU A 478 -42.84 0.26 3.72
C LEU A 478 -42.18 -1.11 3.84
N ALA A 479 -41.31 -1.29 4.83
CA ALA A 479 -40.69 -2.58 5.09
C ALA A 479 -41.73 -3.70 5.31
N SER A 480 -42.90 -3.36 5.89
CA SER A 480 -44.02 -4.30 6.09
C SER A 480 -44.73 -4.75 4.81
N GLU A 481 -44.58 -4.02 3.70
CA GLU A 481 -45.18 -4.38 2.41
C GLU A 481 -44.31 -5.38 1.64
N LEU A 482 -43.06 -5.57 2.07
CA LEU A 482 -42.12 -6.48 1.45
C LEU A 482 -42.39 -7.88 1.98
N LYS A 483 -43.06 -8.72 1.18
CA LYS A 483 -43.21 -10.14 1.49
C LYS A 483 -41.84 -10.83 1.42
N GLU A 484 -41.58 -11.79 2.31
CA GLU A 484 -40.32 -12.55 2.38
C GLU A 484 -39.85 -13.16 1.04
N LYS A 485 -40.76 -13.40 0.09
CA LYS A 485 -40.46 -13.96 -1.25
C LYS A 485 -40.25 -12.91 -2.36
N GLU A 486 -40.69 -11.67 -2.18
CA GLU A 486 -40.57 -10.59 -3.17
C GLU A 486 -39.33 -9.71 -2.94
N LEU A 487 -38.84 -9.66 -1.70
CA LEU A 487 -37.61 -8.97 -1.31
C LEU A 487 -36.39 -9.48 -2.11
N PRO A 488 -36.09 -10.79 -2.22
CA PRO A 488 -34.89 -11.26 -2.92
C PRO A 488 -34.86 -10.95 -4.42
N GLN A 489 -36.04 -10.91 -5.08
CA GLN A 489 -36.13 -10.62 -6.51
C GLN A 489 -35.87 -9.15 -6.83
N ARG A 490 -36.28 -8.23 -5.94
CA ARG A 490 -35.94 -6.81 -6.06
C ARG A 490 -34.55 -6.49 -5.52
N LEU A 491 -34.08 -7.23 -4.51
CA LEU A 491 -32.72 -7.11 -3.99
C LEU A 491 -31.67 -7.60 -5.00
N ASN A 492 -32.00 -8.53 -5.91
CA ASN A 492 -31.11 -8.91 -7.01
C ASN A 492 -31.07 -7.89 -8.18
N SER A 493 -31.69 -6.72 -8.04
CA SER A 493 -31.59 -5.63 -9.01
C SER A 493 -30.47 -4.64 -8.67
N GLU A 494 -29.92 -3.94 -9.66
CA GLU A 494 -28.93 -2.87 -9.44
C GLU A 494 -29.55 -1.55 -8.91
N GLU A 495 -30.67 -1.61 -8.18
CA GLU A 495 -31.32 -0.44 -7.61
C GLU A 495 -30.54 0.08 -6.39
N ILE A 496 -30.49 1.42 -6.25
CA ILE A 496 -29.95 2.06 -5.05
C ILE A 496 -31.05 2.07 -3.98
N LEU A 497 -30.79 1.46 -2.83
CA LEU A 497 -31.74 1.44 -1.72
C LEU A 497 -31.41 2.53 -0.71
N ILE A 498 -32.41 3.31 -0.32
CA ILE A 498 -32.31 4.28 0.76
C ILE A 498 -33.31 3.91 1.84
N PHE A 499 -32.82 3.37 2.94
CA PHE A 499 -33.64 3.07 4.10
C PHE A 499 -33.89 4.35 4.91
N VAL A 500 -35.11 4.58 5.34
CA VAL A 500 -35.53 5.75 6.11
C VAL A 500 -35.96 5.28 7.49
N ASP A 501 -35.32 5.78 8.54
CA ASP A 501 -35.62 5.41 9.93
C ASP A 501 -35.21 6.53 10.91
N ALA A 502 -35.72 6.45 12.14
CA ALA A 502 -35.18 7.18 13.28
C ALA A 502 -33.86 6.56 13.74
N VAL A 503 -32.78 7.33 13.64
CA VAL A 503 -31.40 6.86 13.84
C VAL A 503 -30.68 7.76 14.82
N ASN A 504 -30.21 7.18 15.93
CA ASN A 504 -29.37 7.91 16.87
C ASN A 504 -27.92 7.98 16.37
N ALA A 505 -27.59 9.07 15.66
CA ALA A 505 -26.27 9.35 15.11
C ALA A 505 -25.45 10.34 15.96
N GLY A 506 -25.89 10.63 17.20
CA GLY A 506 -25.21 11.59 18.08
C GLY A 506 -25.34 13.05 17.62
N LYS A 507 -26.38 13.35 16.83
CA LYS A 507 -26.70 14.70 16.32
C LYS A 507 -27.75 15.40 17.19
N LYS A 508 -28.12 16.64 16.86
CA LYS A 508 -29.25 17.31 17.55
C LYS A 508 -30.58 16.67 17.11
N PRO A 509 -31.59 16.56 17.99
CA PRO A 509 -32.91 16.05 17.62
C PRO A 509 -33.47 16.75 16.38
N GLY A 510 -33.98 15.98 15.42
CA GLY A 510 -34.48 16.49 14.12
C GLY A 510 -33.43 16.64 13.03
N GLU A 511 -32.12 16.54 13.33
CA GLU A 511 -31.10 16.55 12.29
C GLU A 511 -31.15 15.27 11.46
N ILE A 512 -30.92 15.43 10.15
CA ILE A 512 -30.94 14.36 9.16
C ILE A 512 -29.51 14.00 8.77
N VAL A 513 -29.24 12.72 8.68
CA VAL A 513 -27.96 12.15 8.25
C VAL A 513 -28.19 11.17 7.10
N LEU A 514 -27.22 11.09 6.18
CA LEU A 514 -27.22 10.09 5.12
C LEU A 514 -25.94 9.25 5.23
N ILE A 515 -26.11 8.01 5.67
CA ILE A 515 -25.01 7.12 6.08
C ILE A 515 -24.99 5.90 5.14
N PRO A 516 -23.83 5.44 4.65
CA PRO A 516 -23.75 4.16 3.93
C PRO A 516 -24.26 3.01 4.80
N LEU A 517 -25.06 2.12 4.22
CA LEU A 517 -25.67 1.01 4.94
C LEU A 517 -24.62 0.08 5.56
N LEU A 518 -23.51 -0.13 4.85
CA LEU A 518 -22.38 -0.92 5.35
C LEU A 518 -21.83 -0.38 6.68
N SER A 519 -21.82 0.94 6.88
CA SER A 519 -21.37 1.57 8.13
C SER A 519 -22.33 1.36 9.29
N VAL A 520 -23.61 1.07 9.01
CA VAL A 520 -24.67 0.87 10.01
C VAL A 520 -24.64 -0.56 10.58
N LEU A 521 -24.24 -1.54 9.77
CA LEU A 521 -24.17 -2.96 10.16
C LEU A 521 -23.18 -3.24 11.31
N HIS A 522 -22.18 -2.37 11.51
CA HIS A 522 -21.17 -2.50 12.57
C HIS A 522 -21.48 -1.72 13.86
N SER A 523 -22.66 -1.08 13.94
CA SER A 523 -23.05 -0.29 15.11
C SER A 523 -24.21 -0.95 15.86
N SER A 524 -23.98 -1.39 17.10
CA SER A 524 -25.00 -2.05 17.94
C SER A 524 -26.19 -1.15 18.29
N THR A 525 -26.00 0.17 18.29
CA THR A 525 -27.09 1.14 18.51
C THR A 525 -27.97 1.30 17.28
N LEU A 526 -27.46 0.97 16.10
CA LEU A 526 -28.14 1.15 14.82
C LEU A 526 -28.60 -0.17 14.18
N SER A 527 -27.95 -1.30 14.47
CA SER A 527 -28.10 -2.53 13.68
C SER A 527 -29.34 -3.36 14.02
N HIS A 528 -29.83 -3.33 15.27
CA HIS A 528 -30.91 -4.22 15.73
C HIS A 528 -32.22 -4.13 14.91
N ARG A 529 -32.47 -3.02 14.21
CA ARG A 529 -33.66 -2.80 13.38
C ARG A 529 -33.47 -3.16 11.91
N PHE A 530 -32.23 -3.16 11.45
CA PHE A 530 -31.86 -3.46 10.06
C PHE A 530 -31.46 -4.94 9.88
N ILE A 531 -31.05 -5.61 10.96
CA ILE A 531 -30.65 -7.03 10.99
C ILE A 531 -31.73 -8.00 10.49
N PRO A 532 -33.05 -7.83 10.74
CA PRO A 532 -34.06 -8.74 10.18
C PRO A 532 -34.14 -8.71 8.64
N PHE A 533 -33.64 -7.65 8.00
CA PHE A 533 -33.82 -7.40 6.57
C PHE A 533 -32.57 -7.64 5.70
N ILE A 534 -31.37 -7.78 6.29
CA ILE A 534 -30.11 -7.56 5.54
C ILE A 534 -29.15 -8.77 5.41
N PRO A 535 -28.97 -9.71 6.36
CA PRO A 535 -27.80 -10.58 6.27
C PRO A 535 -27.88 -11.77 5.30
N HIS A 536 -29.06 -12.18 4.84
CA HIS A 536 -29.18 -13.40 4.02
C HIS A 536 -29.67 -13.17 2.59
N GLN A 537 -29.87 -11.92 2.15
CA GLN A 537 -30.54 -11.63 0.88
C GLN A 537 -29.92 -10.50 0.02
N MET A 538 -28.86 -9.82 0.47
CA MET A 538 -28.19 -8.73 -0.28
C MET A 538 -26.77 -9.09 -0.71
N SER A 539 -26.37 -8.71 -1.92
CA SER A 539 -24.99 -8.86 -2.40
C SER A 539 -24.06 -7.78 -1.81
N TYR A 540 -22.75 -8.04 -1.77
CA TYR A 540 -21.76 -7.04 -1.34
C TYR A 540 -21.81 -5.73 -2.15
N SER A 541 -22.01 -5.84 -3.47
CA SER A 541 -22.17 -4.68 -4.35
C SER A 541 -23.37 -3.82 -3.94
N GLN A 542 -24.47 -4.47 -3.57
CA GLN A 542 -25.69 -3.79 -3.14
C GLN A 542 -25.55 -3.16 -1.76
N LEU A 543 -24.89 -3.83 -0.81
CA LEU A 543 -24.57 -3.27 0.51
C LEU A 543 -23.71 -2.02 0.39
N LYS A 544 -22.74 -2.02 -0.54
CA LYS A 544 -21.89 -0.87 -0.85
C LYS A 544 -22.69 0.30 -1.44
N ASN A 545 -23.73 0.02 -2.22
CA ASN A 545 -24.54 1.01 -2.94
C ASN A 545 -25.86 1.38 -2.23
N SER A 546 -26.05 0.96 -0.98
CA SER A 546 -27.26 1.27 -0.20
C SER A 546 -26.95 2.22 0.95
N TYR A 547 -27.95 3.00 1.37
CA TYR A 547 -27.80 4.07 2.36
C TYR A 547 -28.94 4.06 3.39
N VAL A 548 -28.70 4.68 4.53
CA VAL A 548 -29.70 5.00 5.54
C VAL A 548 -29.82 6.52 5.63
N LEU A 549 -31.00 7.04 5.31
CA LEU A 549 -31.43 8.39 5.62
C LEU A 549 -32.01 8.40 7.03
N GLY A 550 -31.17 8.74 8.00
CA GLY A 550 -31.48 8.70 9.42
C GLY A 550 -31.98 10.04 9.94
N ILE A 551 -33.05 10.04 10.74
CA ILE A 551 -33.53 11.22 11.45
C ILE A 551 -33.19 11.05 12.94
N GLN A 552 -32.49 12.02 13.53
CA GLN A 552 -32.09 11.94 14.93
C GLN A 552 -33.31 12.03 15.87
N PRO A 553 -33.64 10.98 16.64
CA PRO A 553 -34.74 11.02 17.59
C PRO A 553 -34.37 11.85 18.81
N LYS A 554 -35.37 12.40 19.50
CA LYS A 554 -35.18 13.15 20.74
C LYS A 554 -34.90 12.22 21.94
N GLN A 555 -35.61 11.10 22.03
CA GLN A 555 -35.45 10.07 23.07
C GLN A 555 -35.90 8.71 22.52
N LEU A 556 -35.15 7.64 22.82
CA LEU A 556 -35.46 6.26 22.41
C LEU A 556 -36.56 5.57 23.26
N LYS A 557 -37.52 6.32 23.84
CA LYS A 557 -38.59 5.76 24.71
C LYS A 557 -39.94 5.77 23.98
N HIS A 558 -40.78 4.75 24.23
CA HIS A 558 -42.13 4.66 23.66
C HIS A 558 -42.96 5.92 23.98
N ARG A 559 -43.48 6.55 22.93
CA ARG A 559 -44.50 7.61 22.96
C ARG A 559 -45.57 7.28 21.93
N SER A 560 -46.75 7.88 22.06
CA SER A 560 -47.84 7.70 21.10
C SER A 560 -47.72 8.58 19.85
N GLN A 561 -46.78 9.54 19.83
CA GLN A 561 -46.64 10.53 18.77
C GLN A 561 -45.17 10.92 18.54
N LEU A 562 -44.82 11.25 17.29
CA LEU A 562 -43.55 11.88 16.89
C LEU A 562 -43.30 13.15 17.71
N SER A 563 -42.06 13.37 18.12
CA SER A 563 -41.60 14.60 18.76
C SER A 563 -41.69 15.79 17.80
N ALA A 564 -41.80 17.01 18.37
CA ALA A 564 -41.94 18.24 17.58
C ALA A 564 -40.73 18.53 16.69
N GLU A 565 -39.56 18.02 17.06
CA GLU A 565 -38.32 18.15 16.31
C GLU A 565 -38.19 17.14 15.16
N VAL A 566 -38.85 15.98 15.27
CA VAL A 566 -38.83 14.92 14.24
C VAL A 566 -39.96 15.07 13.23
N ARG A 567 -41.10 15.65 13.64
CA ARG A 567 -42.16 16.12 12.72
C ARG A 567 -41.67 17.27 11.87
#